data_AF-A0A914Y232-F1
#
_entry.id   AF-A0A914Y232-F1
#
_cell.length_a   1.000
_cell.length_b   1.000
_cell.length_c   1.000
_cell.angle_alpha   90.00
_cell.angle_beta   90.00
_cell.angle_gamma   90.00
#
_symmetry.space_group_name_H-M   'P 1'
#
loop_
_entity.id
_entity.type
_entity.pdbx_description
1 polymer ?
#
loop_
_entity_poly.entity_id
_entity_poly.type
_entity_poly.pdbx_seq_one_letter_code
_entity_poly.pdbx_strand_id
1 'polypeptide(L)'
;MGVAISRKAILGGRCVDSGEDLGPPLTDIVDTFVGVAGVARGYEQCPTSFPACNLVNGMNCGSRYLEDVNSEDKKYEGQHSYYIYSMDDTVIGTQCCGHLCPEVKNADGFSQHRVHNHGSILTETKDIQYEMIVNHNVIKPRGAF
;
A
#
# COMPACT_ATOMS: atom_id res chain seq x y z
N MET A 1 3.40 5.27 -5.11
CA MET A 1 4.39 4.19 -5.33
C MET A 1 4.97 3.61 -4.04
N GLY A 2 5.22 4.41 -3.00
CA GLY A 2 5.98 3.98 -1.81
C GLY A 2 5.48 2.70 -1.14
N VAL A 3 4.16 2.51 -1.01
CA VAL A 3 3.60 1.30 -0.37
C VAL A 3 4.06 0.02 -1.06
N ALA A 4 3.90 -0.13 -2.38
CA ALA A 4 4.33 -1.34 -3.06
C ALA A 4 5.85 -1.59 -2.91
N ILE A 5 6.67 -0.54 -3.11
CA ILE A 5 8.14 -0.62 -3.02
C ILE A 5 8.58 -1.08 -1.64
N SER A 6 8.09 -0.41 -0.59
CA SER A 6 8.43 -0.76 0.79
C SER A 6 7.94 -2.16 1.16
N ARG A 7 6.76 -2.57 0.68
CA ARG A 7 6.26 -3.93 0.86
C ARG A 7 7.19 -4.96 0.25
N LYS A 8 7.69 -4.77 -0.98
CA LYS A 8 8.69 -5.69 -1.55
C LYS A 8 9.99 -5.72 -0.74
N ALA A 9 10.46 -4.57 -0.27
CA ALA A 9 11.66 -4.51 0.56
C ALA A 9 11.49 -5.27 1.90
N ILE A 10 10.30 -5.23 2.51
CA ILE A 10 10.01 -5.97 3.74
C ILE A 10 9.81 -7.46 3.46
N LEU A 11 9.13 -7.82 2.36
CA LEU A 11 8.95 -9.21 1.95
C LEU A 11 10.29 -9.89 1.63
N GLY A 12 11.24 -9.14 1.07
CA GLY A 12 12.53 -9.65 0.65
C GLY A 12 12.41 -10.61 -0.53
N GLY A 13 13.30 -11.62 -0.55
CA GLY A 13 13.38 -12.62 -1.60
C GLY A 13 13.84 -12.03 -2.93
N ARG A 14 13.52 -12.72 -4.03
CA ARG A 14 13.98 -12.33 -5.37
C ARG A 14 13.07 -11.30 -6.03
N CYS A 15 13.66 -10.33 -6.70
CA CYS A 15 12.96 -9.39 -7.57
C CYS A 15 12.40 -10.10 -8.81
N VAL A 16 11.13 -9.84 -9.17
CA VAL A 16 10.43 -10.50 -10.28
C VAL A 16 10.98 -10.14 -11.68
N ASP A 17 11.74 -9.06 -11.76
CA ASP A 17 12.30 -8.48 -12.97
C ASP A 17 13.78 -8.81 -13.15
N SER A 18 14.63 -8.45 -12.18
CA SER A 18 16.08 -8.63 -12.24
C SER A 18 16.55 -9.98 -11.67
N GLY A 19 15.74 -10.61 -10.81
CA GLY A 19 16.15 -11.79 -10.04
C GLY A 19 17.12 -11.49 -8.90
N GLU A 20 17.44 -10.22 -8.65
CA GLU A 20 18.27 -9.78 -7.52
C GLU A 20 17.65 -10.26 -6.20
N ASP A 21 18.49 -10.72 -5.28
CA ASP A 21 18.08 -11.22 -3.98
C ASP A 21 18.14 -10.08 -2.94
N LEU A 22 16.98 -9.68 -2.44
CA LEU A 22 16.84 -8.65 -1.40
C LEU A 22 17.13 -9.19 0.00
N GLY A 23 17.40 -10.50 0.12
CA GLY A 23 17.67 -11.17 1.38
C GLY A 23 16.41 -11.66 2.10
N PRO A 24 16.54 -12.07 3.38
CA PRO A 24 15.42 -12.58 4.15
C PRO A 24 14.37 -11.48 4.45
N PRO A 25 13.12 -11.86 4.75
CA PRO A 25 12.08 -10.91 5.14
C PRO A 25 12.48 -10.09 6.38
N LEU A 26 12.03 -8.83 6.41
CA LEU A 26 12.26 -7.90 7.51
C LEU A 26 11.06 -7.82 8.50
N THR A 27 10.04 -8.66 8.32
CA THR A 27 8.80 -8.65 9.11
C THR A 27 9.03 -8.57 10.62
N ASP A 28 10.01 -9.34 11.13
CA ASP A 28 10.25 -9.44 12.57
C ASP A 28 10.99 -8.24 13.17
N ILE A 29 11.60 -7.39 12.33
CA ILE A 29 12.34 -6.20 12.79
C ILE A 29 11.58 -4.90 12.53
N VAL A 30 10.46 -4.96 11.78
CA VAL A 30 9.57 -3.82 11.58
C VAL A 30 8.48 -3.88 12.65
N ASP A 31 8.51 -2.93 13.58
CA ASP A 31 7.44 -2.77 14.58
C ASP A 31 6.12 -2.40 13.87
N THR A 32 6.07 -1.24 13.22
CA THR A 32 4.86 -0.73 12.59
C THR A 32 5.10 -0.26 11.16
N PHE A 33 4.24 -0.70 10.24
CA PHE A 33 4.17 -0.20 8.87
C PHE A 33 2.90 0.63 8.66
N VAL A 34 3.04 1.87 8.19
CA VAL A 34 1.91 2.72 7.81
C VAL A 34 1.99 3.09 6.34
N GLY A 35 1.05 2.59 5.54
CA GLY A 35 0.88 2.98 4.15
C GLY A 35 -0.10 4.15 4.01
N VAL A 36 0.30 5.23 3.35
CA VAL A 36 -0.58 6.40 3.10
C VAL A 36 -0.69 6.62 1.61
N ALA A 37 -1.92 6.65 1.08
CA ALA A 37 -2.22 6.90 -0.33
C ALA A 37 -1.24 6.16 -1.26
N GLY A 38 -1.17 4.84 -1.08
CA GLY A 38 -0.20 3.99 -1.75
C GLY A 38 -0.84 2.99 -2.69
N VAL A 39 -0.14 2.71 -3.79
CA VAL A 39 -0.49 1.64 -4.72
C VAL A 39 -0.30 0.29 -3.99
N ALA A 40 -1.36 -0.51 -3.93
CA ALA A 40 -1.34 -1.85 -3.35
C ALA A 40 -1.89 -2.91 -4.32
N ARG A 41 -3.08 -2.68 -4.89
CA ARG A 41 -3.69 -3.50 -5.95
C ARG A 41 -3.47 -2.94 -7.34
N GLY A 42 -3.05 -1.69 -7.47
CA GLY A 42 -2.73 -1.08 -8.76
C GLY A 42 -2.89 0.43 -8.74
N TYR A 43 -2.59 1.03 -9.89
CA TYR A 43 -2.99 2.37 -10.27
C TYR A 43 -4.13 2.26 -11.28
N GLU A 44 -5.30 2.85 -11.01
CA GLU A 44 -6.55 2.60 -11.76
C GLU A 44 -6.39 2.85 -13.27
N GLN A 45 -5.75 3.95 -13.67
CA GLN A 45 -5.65 4.30 -15.08
C GLN A 45 -4.51 3.58 -15.83
N CYS A 46 -3.61 2.89 -15.11
CA CYS A 46 -2.25 2.54 -15.54
C CYS A 46 -2.06 2.31 -17.05
N PRO A 47 -1.76 3.35 -17.85
CA PRO A 47 -1.73 3.22 -19.30
C PRO A 47 -0.45 2.50 -19.73
N THR A 48 -0.55 1.61 -20.72
CA THR A 48 0.60 0.82 -21.21
C THR A 48 1.72 1.67 -21.82
N SER A 49 1.43 2.91 -22.21
CA SER A 49 2.41 3.89 -22.67
C SER A 49 3.26 4.49 -21.54
N PHE A 50 2.84 4.35 -20.28
CA PHE A 50 3.61 4.83 -19.14
C PHE A 50 4.54 3.71 -18.64
N PRO A 51 5.87 3.88 -18.65
CA PRO A 51 6.81 2.81 -18.32
C PRO A 51 6.57 2.17 -16.94
N ALA A 52 6.09 2.93 -15.96
CA ALA A 52 5.77 2.44 -14.63
C ALA A 52 4.47 1.61 -14.57
N CYS A 53 3.81 1.35 -15.70
CA CYS A 53 2.59 0.53 -15.83
C CYS A 53 2.81 -0.77 -16.61
N ASN A 54 4.06 -1.20 -16.76
CA ASN A 54 4.38 -2.47 -17.40
C ASN A 54 3.90 -3.68 -16.55
N LEU A 55 3.74 -4.84 -17.20
CA LEU A 55 3.26 -6.07 -16.56
C LEU A 55 4.35 -6.84 -15.78
N VAL A 56 5.56 -6.31 -15.70
CA VAL A 56 6.68 -6.94 -14.99
C VAL A 56 6.82 -6.35 -13.60
N ASN A 57 7.27 -5.10 -13.50
CA ASN A 57 7.55 -4.39 -12.24
C ASN A 57 6.74 -3.08 -12.10
N GLY A 58 5.68 -2.94 -12.90
CA GLY A 58 4.84 -1.75 -12.90
C GLY A 58 3.72 -1.77 -11.86
N MET A 59 2.93 -0.70 -11.87
CA MET A 59 1.74 -0.50 -11.04
C MET A 59 0.46 -1.02 -11.69
N ASN A 60 0.57 -1.73 -12.82
CA ASN A 60 -0.58 -2.39 -13.42
C ASN A 60 -1.05 -3.51 -12.48
N CYS A 61 -2.36 -3.62 -12.28
CA CYS A 61 -2.94 -4.57 -11.32
C CYS A 61 -2.72 -6.04 -11.69
N GLY A 62 -2.36 -6.35 -12.95
CA GLY A 62 -1.90 -7.66 -13.40
C GLY A 62 -0.39 -7.76 -13.60
N SER A 63 0.41 -6.88 -12.98
CA SER A 63 1.87 -6.99 -13.02
C SER A 63 2.37 -8.11 -12.12
N ARG A 64 3.41 -8.82 -12.56
CA ARG A 64 4.07 -9.85 -11.74
C ARG A 64 4.52 -9.34 -10.38
N TYR A 65 4.91 -8.07 -10.32
CA TYR A 65 5.30 -7.41 -9.08
C TYR A 65 4.16 -7.23 -8.09
N LEU A 66 3.00 -6.74 -8.54
CA LEU A 66 1.84 -6.63 -7.66
C LEU A 66 1.25 -7.99 -7.31
N GLU A 67 1.38 -9.00 -8.18
CA GLU A 67 1.06 -10.38 -7.84
C GLU A 67 1.96 -10.92 -6.71
N ASP A 68 3.29 -10.74 -6.83
CA ASP A 68 4.29 -11.18 -5.86
C ASP A 68 4.01 -10.61 -4.46
N VAL A 69 3.94 -9.28 -4.32
CA VAL A 69 3.75 -8.62 -3.01
C VAL A 69 2.36 -8.85 -2.40
N ASN A 70 1.39 -9.38 -3.17
CA ASN A 70 0.04 -9.69 -2.70
C ASN A 70 -0.24 -11.19 -2.59
N SER A 71 0.77 -12.04 -2.84
CA SER A 71 0.63 -13.50 -2.81
C SER A 71 0.63 -14.11 -1.41
N GLU A 72 1.10 -13.35 -0.42
CA GLU A 72 1.17 -13.81 0.97
C GLU A 72 -0.20 -13.97 1.62
N ASP A 73 -0.43 -15.13 2.23
CA ASP A 73 -1.66 -15.46 2.96
C ASP A 73 -1.74 -14.80 4.34
N LYS A 74 -0.62 -14.23 4.81
CA LYS A 74 -0.52 -13.55 6.12
C LYS A 74 0.08 -12.16 5.94
N LYS A 75 -0.17 -11.29 6.92
CA LYS A 75 0.49 -9.99 7.06
C LYS A 75 2.01 -10.21 7.18
N TYR A 76 2.80 -9.44 6.44
CA TYR A 76 4.26 -9.51 6.51
C TYR A 76 4.91 -8.13 6.69
N GLU A 77 4.13 -7.05 6.62
CA GLU A 77 4.64 -5.69 6.61
C GLU A 77 5.25 -5.25 7.96
N GLY A 78 4.98 -5.98 9.04
CA GLY A 78 5.55 -5.75 10.37
C GLY A 78 4.72 -6.43 11.46
N GLN A 79 5.07 -6.17 12.73
CA GLN A 79 4.23 -6.57 13.88
C GLN A 79 2.86 -5.90 13.82
N HIS A 80 2.83 -4.65 13.35
CA HIS A 80 1.64 -3.86 13.08
C HIS A 80 1.64 -3.32 11.65
N SER A 81 0.50 -3.36 10.95
CA SER A 81 0.32 -2.71 9.65
C SER A 81 -1.01 -2.00 9.49
N TYR A 82 -0.94 -0.76 9.01
CA TYR A 82 -2.09 0.12 8.86
C TYR A 82 -2.06 0.84 7.52
N TYR A 83 -3.24 1.18 7.00
CA TYR A 83 -3.37 1.85 5.71
C TYR A 83 -4.35 3.01 5.77
N ILE A 84 -3.92 4.17 5.28
CA ILE A 84 -4.70 5.40 5.19
C ILE A 84 -4.92 5.70 3.70
N TYR A 85 -6.18 5.79 3.29
CA TYR A 85 -6.54 6.11 1.90
C TYR A 85 -7.83 6.92 1.83
N SER A 86 -8.03 7.60 0.70
CA SER A 86 -9.22 8.40 0.44
C SER A 86 -9.89 7.88 -0.82
N MET A 87 -11.22 7.82 -0.81
CA MET A 87 -12.00 7.50 -2.01
C MET A 87 -11.99 8.64 -3.03
N ASP A 88 -11.58 9.84 -2.60
CA ASP A 88 -11.43 11.03 -3.45
C ASP A 88 -9.99 11.21 -3.95
N ASP A 89 -9.11 10.23 -3.69
CA ASP A 89 -7.77 10.18 -4.28
C ASP A 89 -7.85 9.76 -5.76
N THR A 90 -7.90 10.75 -6.63
CA THR A 90 -7.94 10.55 -8.09
C THR A 90 -6.58 10.20 -8.69
N VAL A 91 -5.48 10.27 -7.92
CA VAL A 91 -4.13 9.95 -8.43
C VAL A 91 -3.93 8.45 -8.47
N ILE A 92 -4.32 7.72 -7.43
CA ILE A 92 -4.30 6.25 -7.46
C ILE A 92 -5.59 5.71 -8.07
N GLY A 93 -6.70 6.39 -7.79
CA GLY A 93 -8.02 5.91 -8.16
C GLY A 93 -8.57 4.89 -7.16
N THR A 94 -9.73 4.34 -7.50
CA THR A 94 -10.50 3.50 -6.57
C THR A 94 -10.64 2.06 -7.00
N GLN A 95 -10.78 1.76 -8.30
CA GLN A 95 -11.02 0.40 -8.79
C GLN A 95 -9.81 -0.18 -9.54
N CYS A 96 -9.27 -1.29 -9.04
CA CYS A 96 -8.12 -1.97 -9.63
C CYS A 96 -8.37 -3.49 -9.69
N CYS A 97 -8.60 -4.02 -10.90
CA CYS A 97 -8.80 -5.46 -11.13
C CYS A 97 -9.86 -6.13 -10.22
N GLY A 98 -10.97 -5.44 -9.92
CA GLY A 98 -12.03 -5.97 -9.05
C GLY A 98 -11.83 -5.70 -7.55
N HIS A 99 -10.74 -5.03 -7.18
CA HIS A 99 -10.39 -4.65 -5.82
C HIS A 99 -10.34 -3.14 -5.65
N LEU A 100 -10.36 -2.65 -4.40
CA LEU A 100 -9.96 -1.28 -4.13
C LEU A 100 -8.46 -1.13 -4.44
N CYS A 101 -8.07 -0.11 -5.20
CA CYS A 101 -6.66 0.15 -5.52
C CYS A 101 -5.71 0.21 -4.28
N PRO A 102 -6.11 0.79 -3.13
CA PRO A 102 -5.30 0.80 -1.92
C PRO A 102 -5.48 -0.45 -1.03
N GLU A 103 -6.27 -1.44 -1.44
CA GLU A 103 -6.55 -2.62 -0.61
C GLU A 103 -5.29 -3.43 -0.32
N VAL A 104 -5.09 -3.78 0.96
CA VAL A 104 -4.09 -4.75 1.39
C VAL A 104 -4.78 -5.81 2.24
N LYS A 105 -4.49 -7.09 1.97
CA LYS A 105 -5.02 -8.19 2.78
C LYS A 105 -4.31 -8.23 4.13
N ASN A 106 -5.01 -8.69 5.16
CA ASN A 106 -4.44 -9.02 6.47
C ASN A 106 -3.88 -7.84 7.29
N ALA A 107 -4.09 -6.59 6.87
CA ALA A 107 -3.68 -5.43 7.67
C ALA A 107 -4.45 -5.36 9.00
N ASP A 108 -3.84 -4.80 10.04
CA ASP A 108 -4.48 -4.64 11.36
C ASP A 108 -5.56 -3.56 11.35
N GLY A 109 -5.47 -2.61 10.43
CA GLY A 109 -6.62 -1.74 10.16
C GLY A 109 -6.42 -0.64 9.13
N PHE A 110 -7.50 0.10 8.93
CA PHE A 110 -7.64 1.07 7.86
C PHE A 110 -8.24 2.38 8.37
N SER A 111 -7.73 3.51 7.88
CA SER A 111 -8.40 4.81 7.96
C SER A 111 -8.82 5.24 6.57
N GLN A 112 -10.12 5.12 6.27
CA GLN A 112 -10.70 5.51 5.00
C GLN A 112 -11.31 6.91 5.11
N HIS A 113 -10.98 7.77 4.13
CA HIS A 113 -11.47 9.15 4.03
C HIS A 113 -12.26 9.37 2.72
N ARG A 114 -12.98 10.50 2.63
CA ARG A 114 -13.80 10.91 1.46
C ARG A 114 -13.72 12.40 1.16
N VAL A 115 -12.68 13.08 1.64
CA VAL A 115 -12.53 14.55 1.47
C VAL A 115 -11.10 14.98 1.17
N HIS A 116 -10.15 14.05 1.27
CA HIS A 116 -8.75 14.35 0.99
C HIS A 116 -8.39 13.91 -0.43
N ASN A 117 -7.62 14.74 -1.12
CA ASN A 117 -6.95 14.33 -2.35
C ASN A 117 -5.62 13.62 -2.01
N HIS A 118 -4.90 13.16 -3.03
CA HIS A 118 -3.64 12.42 -2.87
C HIS A 118 -2.58 13.14 -2.03
N GLY A 119 -2.48 14.47 -2.19
CA GLY A 119 -1.50 15.28 -1.45
C GLY A 119 -1.96 15.60 -0.03
N SER A 120 -3.22 16.00 0.12
CA SER A 120 -3.74 16.42 1.43
C SER A 120 -3.89 15.25 2.39
N ILE A 121 -4.20 14.05 1.92
CA ILE A 121 -4.29 12.88 2.81
C ILE A 121 -2.94 12.58 3.46
N LEU A 122 -1.82 12.80 2.78
CA LEU A 122 -0.49 12.62 3.35
C LEU A 122 -0.21 13.63 4.48
N THR A 123 -0.59 14.89 4.28
CA THR A 123 -0.24 15.98 5.19
C THR A 123 -1.25 16.19 6.32
N GLU A 124 -2.53 15.92 6.09
CA GLU A 124 -3.63 16.17 7.02
C GLU A 124 -3.95 14.98 7.93
N THR A 125 -3.37 13.80 7.68
CA THR A 125 -3.56 12.60 8.53
C THR A 125 -2.34 12.29 9.39
N LYS A 126 -1.42 13.25 9.59
CA LYS A 126 -0.17 13.02 10.35
C LYS A 126 -0.41 12.61 11.80
N ASP A 127 -1.48 13.11 12.40
CA ASP A 127 -1.96 12.71 13.72
C ASP A 127 -2.38 11.24 13.74
N ILE A 128 -3.13 10.79 12.74
CA ILE A 128 -3.52 9.38 12.58
C ILE A 128 -2.27 8.51 12.33
N GLN A 129 -1.34 8.97 11.50
CA GLN A 129 -0.07 8.28 11.26
C GLN A 129 0.73 8.11 12.56
N TYR A 130 0.83 9.17 13.37
CA TYR A 130 1.50 9.12 14.68
C TYR A 130 0.83 8.11 15.61
N GLU A 131 -0.50 8.11 15.68
CA GLU A 131 -1.27 7.22 16.56
C GLU A 131 -1.16 5.75 16.16
N MET A 132 -1.08 5.47 14.86
CA MET A 132 -0.78 4.14 14.34
C MET A 132 0.64 3.70 14.70
N ILE A 133 1.63 4.58 14.55
CA ILE A 133 3.06 4.26 14.78
C ILE A 133 3.37 4.10 16.28
N VAL A 134 2.88 5.01 17.12
CA VAL A 134 3.30 5.10 18.52
C VAL A 134 2.38 4.32 19.45
N ASN A 135 1.07 4.34 19.17
CA ASN A 135 0.06 3.75 20.06
C ASN A 135 -0.60 2.51 19.46
N HIS A 136 -0.23 2.10 18.24
CA HIS A 136 -0.80 0.95 17.53
C HIS A 136 -2.32 1.02 17.40
N ASN A 137 -2.84 2.24 17.26
CA ASN A 137 -4.26 2.54 17.30
C ASN A 137 -4.78 3.07 15.97
N VAL A 138 -5.95 2.55 15.55
CA VAL A 138 -6.66 3.06 14.38
C VAL A 138 -7.67 4.11 14.82
N ILE A 139 -7.39 5.37 14.52
CA ILE A 139 -8.34 6.46 14.74
C ILE A 139 -9.26 6.56 13.52
N LYS A 140 -10.56 6.40 13.74
CA LYS A 140 -11.57 6.64 12.69
C LYS A 140 -11.83 8.15 12.56
N PRO A 141 -11.87 8.70 11.33
CA PRO A 141 -12.18 10.11 11.14
C PRO A 141 -13.56 10.47 11.71
N ARG A 142 -13.65 11.60 12.42
CA ARG A 142 -14.93 12.12 12.94
C ARG A 142 -15.83 12.50 11.75
N GLY A 143 -17.01 11.88 11.65
CA GLY A 143 -18.00 12.19 10.61
C GLY A 143 -18.14 11.15 9.49
N ALA A 144 -17.55 9.95 9.63
CA ALA A 144 -17.82 8.83 8.72
C ALA A 144 -19.16 8.15 9.06
N PHE A 145 -20.28 8.73 8.59
CA PHE A 145 -21.56 8.06 8.38
C PHE A 145 -22.13 8.50 7.02
#